data_AF-A0A969RFX1-F1
#
_entry.id   AF-A0A969RFX1-F1
#
_cell.length_a   1.000
_cell.length_b   1.000
_cell.length_c   1.000
_cell.angle_alpha   90.00
_cell.angle_beta   90.00
_cell.angle_gamma   90.00
#
_symmetry.space_group_name_H-M   'P 1'
#
loop_
_entity.id
_entity.type
_entity.pdbx_description
1 polymer ?
#
loop_
_entity_poly.entity_id
_entity_poly.type
_entity_poly.pdbx_seq_one_letter_code
_entity_poly.pdbx_strand_id
1 'polypeptide(L)'
;MLARPNGVDTNFLWASGQPAGLMGDPWNVRLIPHYTLAVWMLFTHLACGLRFRLLDQNVAIAKADRLAWLMIGLGAVISLIIILSMLGVHLNNSTV
;
A
#
# COMPACT_ATOMS: atom_id res chain seq x y z
N MET A 1 16.09 -16.24 9.67
CA MET A 1 15.49 -16.41 11.01
C MET A 1 14.01 -16.06 10.90
N LEU A 2 13.16 -17.04 10.55
CA LEU A 2 11.71 -16.96 10.69
C LEU A 2 11.20 -18.38 10.98
N ALA A 3 10.36 -18.52 12.00
CA ALA A 3 9.74 -19.79 12.37
C ALA A 3 8.92 -20.34 11.19
N ARG A 4 8.87 -21.67 11.04
CA ARG A 4 8.00 -22.40 10.10
C ARG A 4 6.86 -23.04 10.89
N PRO A 5 5.79 -22.33 11.26
CA PRO A 5 4.65 -22.99 11.90
C PRO A 5 4.13 -24.04 10.90
N ASN A 6 4.15 -25.31 11.30
CA ASN A 6 3.58 -26.42 10.54
C ASN A 6 4.21 -26.68 9.14
N GLY A 7 5.47 -26.28 8.94
CA GLY A 7 6.21 -26.56 7.70
C GLY A 7 5.88 -25.65 6.51
N VAL A 8 5.04 -24.62 6.69
CA VAL A 8 4.70 -23.63 5.66
C VAL A 8 5.74 -22.51 5.65
N ASP A 9 6.29 -22.20 4.47
CA ASP A 9 7.13 -21.02 4.28
C ASP A 9 6.26 -19.77 4.10
N THR A 10 6.04 -19.03 5.20
CA THR A 10 5.33 -17.74 5.19
C THR A 10 6.25 -16.60 4.75
N ASN A 11 6.84 -16.74 3.56
CA ASN A 11 7.72 -15.74 2.96
C ASN A 11 6.92 -14.77 2.05
N PHE A 12 7.60 -13.81 1.44
CA PHE A 12 6.96 -12.85 0.54
C PHE A 12 6.33 -13.53 -0.70
N LEU A 13 6.89 -14.65 -1.17
CA LEU A 13 6.35 -15.43 -2.28
C LEU A 13 4.97 -16.01 -1.91
N TRP A 14 4.84 -16.56 -0.70
CA TRP A 14 3.57 -17.03 -0.16
C TRP A 14 2.54 -15.89 -0.04
N ALA A 15 2.96 -14.72 0.48
CA ALA A 15 2.06 -13.56 0.64
C ALA A 15 1.59 -12.97 -0.70
N SER A 16 2.39 -13.09 -1.77
CA SER A 16 2.04 -12.61 -3.12
C SER A 16 1.24 -13.62 -3.95
N GLY A 17 0.87 -14.77 -3.37
CA GLY A 17 0.08 -15.80 -4.03
C GLY A 17 0.85 -16.57 -5.11
N GLN A 18 2.18 -16.55 -5.11
CA GLN A 18 2.98 -17.28 -6.08
C GLN A 18 2.79 -18.80 -5.92
N PRO A 19 2.78 -19.59 -7.02
CA PRO A 19 3.06 -19.17 -8.41
C PRO A 19 1.85 -18.65 -9.20
N ALA A 20 0.62 -18.83 -8.71
CA ALA A 20 -0.60 -18.42 -9.43
C ALA A 20 -0.78 -16.89 -9.49
N GLY A 21 -0.14 -16.16 -8.57
CA GLY A 21 -0.33 -14.72 -8.38
C GLY A 21 -1.65 -14.39 -7.68
N LEU A 22 -1.92 -13.09 -7.49
CA LEU A 22 -3.11 -12.64 -6.76
C LEU A 22 -4.43 -12.84 -7.53
N MET A 23 -4.39 -12.93 -8.86
CA MET A 23 -5.58 -13.19 -9.69
C MET A 23 -5.76 -14.66 -10.07
N GLY A 24 -4.73 -15.50 -9.91
CA GLY A 24 -4.79 -16.91 -10.34
C GLY A 24 -5.56 -17.83 -9.39
N ASP A 25 -5.99 -17.33 -8.23
CA ASP A 25 -6.75 -18.07 -7.24
C ASP A 25 -7.88 -17.19 -6.66
N PRO A 26 -9.15 -17.65 -6.66
CA PRO A 26 -10.29 -16.86 -6.16
C PRO A 26 -10.14 -16.43 -4.70
N TRP A 27 -9.41 -17.20 -3.89
CA TRP A 27 -9.17 -16.85 -2.50
C TRP A 27 -8.20 -15.66 -2.40
N ASN A 28 -7.10 -15.68 -3.14
CA ASN A 28 -6.10 -14.59 -3.16
C ASN A 28 -6.62 -13.23 -3.66
N VAL A 29 -7.71 -13.19 -4.45
CA VAL A 29 -8.30 -11.93 -4.95
C VAL A 29 -8.66 -10.95 -3.82
N ARG A 30 -9.04 -11.45 -2.63
CA ARG A 30 -9.31 -10.59 -1.46
C ARG A 30 -8.09 -9.83 -0.94
N LEU A 31 -6.89 -10.32 -1.26
CA LEU A 31 -5.64 -9.68 -0.85
C LEU A 31 -5.38 -8.41 -1.66
N ILE A 32 -5.97 -8.30 -2.86
CA ILE A 32 -5.88 -7.08 -3.69
C ILE A 32 -6.45 -5.87 -2.93
N PRO A 33 -7.74 -5.84 -2.50
CA PRO A 33 -8.25 -4.72 -1.73
C PRO A 33 -7.57 -4.63 -0.36
N HIS A 34 -7.20 -5.75 0.27
CA HIS A 34 -6.53 -5.71 1.58
C HIS A 34 -5.19 -4.97 1.52
N TYR A 35 -4.29 -5.32 0.60
CA TYR A 35 -2.98 -4.67 0.47
C TYR A 35 -3.12 -3.23 -0.03
N THR A 36 -4.07 -2.98 -0.93
CA THR A 36 -4.31 -1.62 -1.43
C THR A 36 -4.81 -0.70 -0.32
N LEU A 37 -5.81 -1.14 0.45
CA LEU A 37 -6.40 -0.36 1.54
C LEU A 37 -5.46 -0.25 2.73
N ALA A 38 -4.69 -1.28 3.06
CA ALA A 38 -3.76 -1.25 4.20
C ALA A 38 -2.73 -0.12 4.05
N VAL A 39 -2.08 -0.04 2.88
CA VAL A 39 -1.10 1.02 2.61
C VAL A 39 -1.78 2.39 2.57
N TRP A 40 -2.90 2.51 1.86
CA TRP A 40 -3.58 3.80 1.75
C TRP A 40 -4.11 4.33 3.09
N MET A 41 -4.66 3.45 3.94
CA MET A 41 -5.12 3.82 5.28
C MET A 41 -3.97 4.21 6.20
N LEU A 42 -2.79 3.60 6.07
CA LEU A 42 -1.61 4.02 6.82
C LEU A 42 -1.25 5.48 6.50
N PHE A 43 -1.17 5.85 5.22
CA PHE A 43 -0.91 7.23 4.82
C PHE A 43 -2.02 8.19 5.25
N THR A 44 -3.27 7.76 5.15
CA THR A 44 -4.43 8.56 5.59
C THR A 44 -4.38 8.81 7.10
N HIS A 45 -4.03 7.78 7.88
CA HIS A 45 -3.87 7.90 9.34
C HIS A 45 -2.76 8.90 9.70
N LEU A 46 -1.61 8.82 9.02
CA LEU A 46 -0.51 9.78 9.21
C LEU A 46 -0.92 11.21 8.80
N ALA A 47 -1.66 11.37 7.71
CA ALA A 47 -2.17 12.66 7.27
C ALA A 47 -3.12 13.28 8.31
N CYS A 48 -4.02 12.48 8.89
CA CYS A 48 -4.91 12.91 9.98
C CYS A 48 -4.13 13.34 11.22
N GLY A 49 -3.13 12.55 11.63
CA GLY A 49 -2.27 12.88 12.78
C GLY A 49 -1.47 14.16 12.56
N LEU A 50 -0.88 14.33 11.38
CA LEU A 50 -0.16 15.55 11.00
C LEU A 50 -1.08 16.77 10.99
N ARG A 51 -2.28 16.64 10.39
CA ARG A 51 -3.27 17.71 10.37
C ARG A 51 -3.64 18.17 11.77
N PHE A 52 -3.91 17.23 12.68
CA PHE A 52 -4.21 17.54 14.08
C PHE A 52 -3.09 18.37 14.73
N ARG A 53 -1.83 17.97 14.51
CA ARG A 53 -0.66 18.71 15.04
C ARG A 53 -0.47 20.09 14.41
N LEU A 54 -0.76 20.26 13.12
CA LEU A 54 -0.63 21.57 12.45
C LEU A 54 -1.66 22.57 12.96
N LEU A 55 -2.89 22.11 13.19
CA LEU A 55 -3.94 22.96 13.75
C LEU A 55 -3.63 23.37 15.20
N ASP A 56 -3.05 22.47 15.99
CA ASP A 56 -2.55 22.76 17.35
C ASP A 56 -1.46 23.85 17.34
N GLN A 57 -0.65 23.91 16.28
CA GLN A 57 0.36 24.95 16.08
C GLN A 57 -0.19 26.26 15.45
N ASN A 58 -1.51 26.44 15.38
CA ASN A 58 -2.17 27.59 14.74
C ASN A 58 -1.83 27.78 13.25
N VAL A 59 -1.46 26.71 12.55
CA VAL A 59 -1.28 26.75 11.09
C VAL A 59 -2.65 26.96 10.43
N ALA A 60 -2.70 27.79 9.39
CA ALA A 60 -3.93 28.04 8.63
C ALA A 60 -4.56 26.72 8.14
N ILE A 61 -5.87 26.58 8.36
CA ILE A 61 -6.66 25.39 8.01
C ILE A 61 -6.43 24.98 6.55
N ALA A 62 -6.46 25.95 5.62
CA ALA A 62 -6.23 25.69 4.20
C ALA A 62 -4.86 25.05 3.89
N LYS A 63 -3.80 25.41 4.64
CA LYS A 63 -2.47 24.81 4.48
C LYS A 63 -2.42 23.41 5.07
N ALA A 64 -3.02 23.21 6.25
CA ALA A 64 -3.10 21.92 6.91
C ALA A 64 -3.90 20.90 6.07
N ASP A 65 -5.05 21.32 5.51
CA ASP A 65 -5.88 20.49 4.64
C ASP A 65 -5.15 20.15 3.35
N ARG A 66 -4.48 21.12 2.71
CA ARG A 66 -3.71 20.86 1.48
C ARG A 66 -2.62 19.83 1.70
N LEU A 67 -1.88 19.91 2.80
CA LEU A 67 -0.82 18.94 3.10
C LEU A 67 -1.40 17.56 3.41
N ALA A 68 -2.51 17.49 4.16
CA ALA A 68 -3.19 16.23 4.43
C ALA A 68 -3.67 15.55 3.14
N TRP A 69 -4.31 16.29 2.24
CA TRP A 69 -4.75 15.77 0.94
C TRP A 69 -3.59 15.31 0.05
N LEU A 70 -2.47 16.04 0.05
CA LEU A 70 -1.26 15.62 -0.66
C LEU A 70 -0.71 14.29 -0.14
N MET A 71 -0.66 14.10 1.18
CA MET A 71 -0.22 12.84 1.79
C MET A 71 -1.16 11.67 1.48
N ILE A 72 -2.48 11.91 1.54
CA ILE A 72 -3.49 10.89 1.18
C ILE A 72 -3.35 10.49 -0.29
N GLY A 73 -3.20 11.48 -1.18
CA GLY A 73 -3.00 11.26 -2.61
C GLY A 73 -1.71 10.49 -2.91
N LEU A 74 -0.59 10.86 -2.26
CA LEU A 74 0.67 10.15 -2.37
C LEU A 74 0.54 8.69 -1.91
N GLY A 75 -0.15 8.45 -0.80
CA GLY A 75 -0.43 7.10 -0.30
C GLY A 75 -1.25 6.25 -1.29
N ALA A 76 -2.22 6.86 -1.98
CA ALA A 76 -2.98 6.17 -3.02
C ALA A 76 -2.10 5.81 -4.22
N VAL A 77 -1.22 6.71 -4.66
CA VAL A 77 -0.27 6.45 -5.76
C VAL A 77 0.70 5.32 -5.39
N ILE A 78 1.29 5.37 -4.19
CA ILE A 78 2.22 4.33 -3.72
C ILE A 78 1.50 2.98 -3.63
N SER A 79 0.30 2.96 -3.05
CA SER A 79 -0.52 1.76 -2.95
C SER A 79 -0.81 1.15 -4.33
N LEU A 80 -1.15 1.99 -5.32
CA LEU A 80 -1.37 1.57 -6.69
C LEU A 80 -0.10 0.97 -7.32
N ILE A 81 1.07 1.58 -7.14
CA ILE A 81 2.34 1.05 -7.64
C ILE A 81 2.64 -0.34 -7.05
N ILE A 82 2.42 -0.51 -5.75
CA ILE A 82 2.65 -1.78 -5.05
C ILE A 82 1.74 -2.87 -5.65
N ILE A 83 0.43 -2.62 -5.74
CA ILE A 83 -0.49 -3.65 -6.23
C ILE A 83 -0.25 -3.96 -7.71
N LEU A 84 0.04 -2.96 -8.55
CA LEU A 84 0.41 -3.18 -9.96
C LEU A 84 1.66 -4.04 -10.09
N SER A 85 2.68 -3.79 -9.26
CA SER A 85 3.90 -4.59 -9.22
C SER A 85 3.61 -6.04 -8.79
N MET A 86 2.73 -6.26 -7.81
CA MET A 86 2.33 -7.60 -7.37
C MET A 86 1.48 -8.35 -8.40
N LEU A 87 0.78 -7.62 -9.27
CA LEU A 87 0.02 -8.17 -10.40
C LEU A 87 0.92 -8.48 -11.61
N GLY A 88 2.22 -8.22 -11.54
CA GLY A 88 3.18 -8.47 -12.63
C GLY A 88 3.22 -7.37 -13.69
N VAL A 89 2.65 -6.20 -13.42
CA VAL A 89 2.81 -5.02 -14.30
C VAL A 89 4.18 -4.42 -14.04
N HIS A 90 5.12 -4.69 -14.94
CA HIS A 90 6.43 -4.09 -14.94
C HIS A 90 6.54 -3.08 -16.08
N LEU A 91 7.20 -1.95 -15.84
CA LEU A 91 7.60 -1.04 -16.90
C LEU A 91 8.63 -1.79 -17.76
N ASN A 92 8.19 -2.37 -18.88
CA ASN A 92 9.08 -2.96 -19.85
C ASN A 92 9.86 -1.84 -20.54
N ASN A 93 11.14 -1.71 -20.23
CA ASN A 93 12.02 -0.78 -20.92
C ASN A 93 12.48 -1.42 -22.25
N SER A 94 11.59 -1.48 -23.24
CA SER A 94 11.90 -1.91 -24.61
C SER A 94 12.74 -0.85 -25.34
N THR A 95 13.92 -0.54 -24.83
CA THR A 95 14.94 0.20 -25.58
C THR A 95 16.28 -0.52 -25.44
N VAL A 96 16.73 -1.00 -26.60
CA VAL A 96 17.98 -1.68 -26.98
C VAL A 96 17.97 -3.21 -26.85
#